data_AF-K5WY45-F1
#
_entry.id   AF-K5WY45-F1
#
_cell.length_a   1.000
_cell.length_b   1.000
_cell.length_c   1.000
_cell.angle_alpha   90.00
_cell.angle_beta   90.00
_cell.angle_gamma   90.00
#
_symmetry.space_group_name_H-M   'P 1'
#
loop_
_entity.id
_entity.type
_entity.pdbx_description
1 polymer ?
#
loop_
_entity_poly.entity_id
_entity_poly.type
_entity_poly.pdbx_seq_one_letter_code
_entity_poly.pdbx_strand_id
1 'polypeptide(L)'
;MVSFPQTRSVTWVKLVQGKWILAACSDQTTSAICLWSLQSFYRSEGPPDIVAQAFLKGPVVYGLVEVQDDQVIIALELRAAL
;
A
#
# COMPACT_ATOMS: atom_id res chain seq x y z
N MET A 1 5.89 -14.30 -11.79
CA MET A 1 4.97 -13.13 -11.71
C MET A 1 4.40 -13.11 -10.30
N VAL A 2 4.33 -11.95 -9.65
CA VAL A 2 3.76 -11.81 -8.30
C VAL A 2 2.41 -11.09 -8.39
N SER A 3 1.43 -11.52 -7.60
CA SER A 3 0.09 -10.93 -7.57
C SER A 3 -0.32 -10.58 -6.14
N PHE A 4 -1.13 -9.52 -6.01
CA PHE A 4 -1.64 -9.03 -4.74
C PHE A 4 -3.18 -8.97 -4.84
N PRO A 5 -3.90 -9.87 -4.17
CA PRO A 5 -5.36 -9.87 -4.22
C PRO A 5 -5.93 -8.56 -3.65
N GLN A 6 -6.80 -7.89 -4.41
CA GLN A 6 -7.49 -6.69 -3.95
C GLN A 6 -8.88 -6.58 -4.58
N THR A 7 -9.85 -6.12 -3.79
CA THR A 7 -11.26 -5.98 -4.20
C THR A 7 -11.61 -4.57 -4.67
N ARG A 8 -10.79 -3.57 -4.31
CA ARG A 8 -10.93 -2.16 -4.71
C ARG A 8 -9.91 -1.77 -5.77
N SER A 9 -10.17 -0.67 -6.47
CA SER A 9 -9.21 -0.11 -7.42
C SER A 9 -7.94 0.30 -6.69
N VAL A 10 -6.78 -0.15 -7.19
CA VAL A 10 -5.48 0.35 -6.73
C VAL A 10 -5.28 1.74 -7.32
N THR A 11 -5.29 2.76 -6.47
CA THR A 11 -5.17 4.17 -6.88
C THR A 11 -3.76 4.70 -6.71
N TRP A 12 -2.96 4.08 -5.85
CA TRP A 12 -1.56 4.42 -5.67
C TRP A 12 -0.77 3.22 -5.17
N VAL A 13 0.48 3.08 -5.62
CA VAL A 13 1.36 1.97 -5.23
C VAL A 13 2.82 2.42 -5.19
N LYS A 14 3.58 1.91 -4.23
CA LYS A 14 5.02 2.13 -4.11
C LYS A 14 5.75 0.88 -3.63
N LEU A 15 6.85 0.56 -4.30
CA LEU A 15 7.85 -0.40 -3.80
C LEU A 15 8.76 0.32 -2.80
N VAL A 16 8.89 -0.23 -1.59
CA VAL A 16 9.68 0.34 -0.50
C VAL A 16 10.82 -0.61 -0.15
N GLN A 17 12.06 -0.10 -0.26
CA GLN A 17 13.31 -0.83 0.02
C GLN A 17 13.44 -2.19 -0.69
N GLY A 18 12.69 -2.43 -1.78
CA GLY A 18 12.67 -3.74 -2.45
C GLY A 18 12.10 -4.89 -1.61
N LYS A 19 11.52 -4.60 -0.44
CA LYS A 19 11.03 -5.62 0.52
C LYS A 19 9.53 -5.57 0.70
N TRP A 20 8.95 -4.38 0.53
CA TRP A 20 7.54 -4.14 0.79
C TRP A 20 6.85 -3.45 -0.38
N ILE A 21 5.57 -3.75 -0.55
CA ILE A 21 4.67 -3.00 -1.40
C ILE A 21 3.69 -2.25 -0.51
N LEU A 22 3.65 -0.94 -0.63
CA LEU A 22 2.62 -0.12 -0.04
C LEU A 22 1.60 0.23 -1.12
N ALA A 23 0.33 -0.05 -0.88
CA ALA A 23 -0.74 0.21 -1.84
C ALA A 23 -1.90 0.93 -1.17
N ALA A 24 -2.40 1.99 -1.81
CA ALA A 24 -3.69 2.56 -1.51
C ALA A 24 -4.73 1.97 -2.46
N CYS A 25 -5.78 1.43 -1.88
CA CYS A 25 -6.87 0.79 -2.62
C CYS A 25 -8.16 1.51 -2.22
N SER A 26 -8.71 2.27 -3.16
CA SER A 26 -9.74 3.26 -2.88
C SER A 26 -11.02 2.98 -3.65
N ASP A 27 -12.13 3.40 -3.05
CA ASP A 27 -13.40 3.64 -3.74
C ASP A 27 -13.73 5.14 -3.68
N GLN A 28 -14.97 5.53 -4.00
CA GLN A 28 -15.36 6.95 -4.02
C GLN A 28 -15.34 7.61 -2.64
N THR A 29 -15.37 6.86 -1.54
CA THR A 29 -15.60 7.39 -0.18
C THR A 29 -14.52 6.99 0.83
N THR A 30 -13.76 5.93 0.57
CA THR A 30 -12.80 5.36 1.51
C THR A 30 -11.57 4.79 0.82
N SER A 31 -10.47 4.71 1.58
CA SER A 31 -9.23 4.06 1.17
C SER A 31 -8.76 3.07 2.20
N ALA A 32 -8.29 1.91 1.73
CA ALA A 32 -7.48 0.99 2.52
C ALA A 32 -6.01 1.17 2.11
N ILE A 33 -5.14 1.41 3.08
CA ILE A 33 -3.68 1.45 2.90
C ILE A 33 -3.14 0.12 3.38
N CYS A 34 -2.61 -0.69 2.48
CA CYS A 34 -2.08 -2.02 2.78
C CYS A 34 -0.56 -2.04 2.61
N LEU A 35 0.16 -2.54 3.61
CA LEU A 35 1.58 -2.87 3.51
C LEU A 35 1.73 -4.38 3.33
N TRP A 36 2.32 -4.78 2.22
CA TRP A 36 2.58 -6.17 1.86
C TRP A 36 4.08 -6.48 2.00
N SER A 37 4.40 -7.65 2.56
CA SER A 37 5.75 -8.20 2.61
C SER A 37 6.02 -9.12 1.42
N LEU A 38 7.16 -8.92 0.77
CA LEU A 38 7.63 -9.77 -0.33
C LEU A 38 8.55 -10.90 0.15
N GLN A 39 8.82 -11.01 1.45
CA GLN A 39 9.79 -11.98 1.98
C GLN A 39 9.41 -13.42 1.65
N SER A 40 8.17 -13.82 1.93
CA SER A 40 7.65 -15.17 1.65
C SER A 40 7.78 -15.51 0.17
N PHE A 41 7.50 -14.55 -0.71
CA PHE A 41 7.68 -14.68 -2.15
C PHE A 41 9.15 -14.88 -2.55
N TYR A 42 10.06 -14.05 -2.03
CA TYR A 42 11.49 -14.17 -2.36
C TYR A 42 12.11 -15.48 -1.86
N ARG A 43 11.62 -16.01 -0.74
CA ARG A 43 12.05 -17.33 -0.22
C ARG A 43 11.36 -18.51 -0.88
N SER A 44 10.42 -18.27 -1.81
CA SER A 44 9.59 -19.31 -2.42
C SER A 44 8.78 -20.11 -1.39
N GLU A 45 8.43 -19.48 -0.28
CA GLU A 45 7.62 -20.04 0.81
C GLU A 45 6.12 -19.81 0.60
N GLY A 46 5.75 -18.82 -0.22
CA GLY A 46 4.35 -18.49 -0.49
C GLY A 46 4.15 -17.18 -1.25
N PRO A 47 2.90 -16.74 -1.43
CA PRO A 47 2.61 -15.41 -1.96
C PRO A 47 3.02 -14.30 -0.98
N PRO A 48 3.02 -13.03 -1.40
CA PRO A 48 3.16 -11.90 -0.48
C PRO A 48 2.06 -11.85 0.58
N ASP A 49 2.42 -11.40 1.78
CA ASP A 49 1.53 -11.34 2.94
C ASP A 49 1.23 -9.89 3.34
N ILE A 50 0.00 -9.58 3.75
CA ILE A 50 -0.33 -8.28 4.37
C ILE A 50 0.26 -8.27 5.78
N VAL A 51 1.12 -7.31 6.07
CA VAL A 51 1.72 -7.13 7.41
C VAL A 51 1.10 -5.98 8.19
N ALA A 52 0.46 -5.01 7.52
CA ALA A 52 -0.27 -3.94 8.16
C ALA A 52 -1.37 -3.37 7.24
N GLN A 53 -2.42 -2.82 7.84
CA GLN A 53 -3.49 -2.14 7.13
C GLN A 53 -4.00 -0.92 7.93
N ALA A 54 -4.32 0.16 7.24
CA ALA A 54 -4.98 1.34 7.79
C ALA A 54 -6.11 1.82 6.86
N PHE A 55 -7.02 2.62 7.39
CA PHE A 55 -8.18 3.13 6.64
C PHE A 55 -8.26 4.65 6.71
N LEU A 56 -8.59 5.28 5.58
CA LEU A 56 -8.77 6.73 5.47
C LEU A 56 -10.15 7.04 4.86
N LYS A 57 -10.72 8.18 5.25
CA LYS A 57 -11.91 8.75 4.61
C LYS A 57 -11.47 9.51 3.36
N GLY A 58 -12.05 9.17 2.21
CA GLY A 58 -11.72 9.71 0.89
C GLY A 58 -10.72 8.86 0.10
N PRO A 59 -10.75 8.92 -1.24
CA PRO A 59 -9.80 8.23 -2.09
C PRO A 59 -8.42 8.88 -2.04
N VAL A 60 -7.38 8.06 -1.88
CA VAL A 60 -6.00 8.50 -2.10
C VAL A 60 -5.79 8.73 -3.59
N VAL A 61 -5.28 9.90 -3.94
CA VAL A 61 -4.99 10.29 -5.33
C VAL A 61 -3.49 10.41 -5.60
N TYR A 62 -2.70 10.68 -4.58
CA TYR A 62 -1.25 10.80 -4.68
C TYR A 62 -0.59 10.49 -3.33
N GLY A 63 0.72 10.23 -3.36
CA GLY A 63 1.47 10.02 -2.13
C GLY A 63 2.98 10.08 -2.34
N LEU A 64 3.68 10.50 -1.29
CA LEU A 64 5.13 10.48 -1.17
C LEU A 64 5.55 9.46 -0.11
N VAL A 65 6.71 8.85 -0.34
CA VAL A 65 7.32 7.92 0.61
C VAL A 65 8.72 8.40 0.91
N GLU A 66 9.01 8.53 2.19
CA GLU A 66 10.33 8.79 2.71
C GLU A 66 10.76 7.61 3.57
N VAL A 67 11.94 7.09 3.28
CA VAL A 67 12.55 5.99 4.05
C VAL A 67 13.65 6.61 4.89
N GLN A 68 13.55 6.43 6.21
CA GLN A 68 14.56 6.78 7.18
C GLN A 68 15.13 5.48 7.79
N ASP A 69 16.11 5.59 8.68
CA ASP A 69 16.90 4.43 9.15
C ASP A 69 16.04 3.28 9.71
N ASP A 70 15.00 3.61 10.51
CA ASP A 70 14.13 2.64 11.19
C ASP A 70 12.63 2.80 10.87
N GLN A 71 12.28 3.77 10.03
CA GLN A 71 10.88 4.09 9.75
C GLN A 71 10.62 4.42 8.28
N VAL A 72 9.38 4.17 7.87
CA VAL A 72 8.85 4.59 6.56
C VAL A 72 7.74 5.59 6.82
N ILE A 73 7.96 6.83 6.42
CA ILE A 73 6.98 7.90 6.52
C ILE A 73 6.27 8.03 5.18
N ILE A 74 4.94 8.09 5.24
CA ILE A 74 4.11 8.30 4.07
C ILE A 74 3.23 9.53 4.24
N ALA A 75 3.24 10.38 3.21
CA ALA A 75 2.32 11.51 3.09
C ALA A 75 1.36 11.20 1.95
N LEU A 76 0.05 11.28 2.22
CA LEU A 76 -0.99 10.90 1.28
C LEU A 76 -1.90 12.09 1.00
N GLU A 77 -2.15 12.33 -0.29
CA GLU A 77 -3.14 13.29 -0.74
C GLU A 77 -4.48 12.57 -0.92
N LEU A 78 -5.53 13.13 -0.28
CA LEU A 78 -6.89 12.63 -0.35
C LEU A 78 -7.73 13.57 -1.20
N ARG A 79 -8.58 13.02 -2.06
CA ARG A 79 -9.62 13.83 -2.70
C ARG A 79 -10.68 14.17 -1.66
N ALA A 80 -11.06 15.45 -1.58
CA ALA A 80 -12.21 15.87 -0.80
C ALA A 80 -13.47 15.11 -1.28
N ALA A 81 -14.23 14.57 -0.35
CA ALA A 81 -15.56 14.07 -0.66
C ALA A 81 -16.45 15.28 -0.96
N LEU A 82 -17.00 15.34 -2.18
CA LEU A 82 -18.02 16.32 -2.58
C LEU A 82 -19.34 16.03 -1.87
#